data_AF-A0A1A8ZRG0-F1
#
_entry.id   AF-A0A1A8ZRG0-F1
#
_cell.length_a   1.000
_cell.length_b   1.000
_cell.length_c   1.000
_cell.angle_alpha   90.00
_cell.angle_beta   90.00
_cell.angle_gamma   90.00
#
_symmetry.space_group_name_H-M   'P 1'
#
loop_
_entity.id
_entity.type
_entity.pdbx_description
1 polymer ?
#
loop_
_entity_poly.entity_id
_entity_poly.type
_entity_poly.pdbx_seq_one_letter_code
_entity_poly.pdbx_strand_id
1 'polypeptide(L)'
;MDLVDVEREMARLDAAYRPVAIRPVDVADLDRFKNLGDAVQADLAALAVDDQAETVLRAAIDLYAAGDETARAATRHLFDRYPSFRWAAHLPPDWDTAEEFRARLIHLSACDQGADPRDEILALRDLCDRARRAGVDVEAVLREVAAMSSDADRHGTGSMRGILLGCR
;
A
#
# COMPACT_ATOMS: atom_id res chain seq x y z
N MET A 1 -11.89 13.34 -2.83
CA MET A 1 -13.00 12.38 -2.73
C MET A 1 -13.32 12.19 -1.26
N ASP A 2 -14.59 11.96 -0.91
CA ASP A 2 -14.91 11.56 0.47
C ASP A 2 -14.76 10.03 0.66
N LEU A 3 -14.97 9.54 1.87
CA LEU A 3 -14.81 8.11 2.19
C LEU A 3 -15.76 7.21 1.40
N VAL A 4 -16.99 7.67 1.11
CA VAL A 4 -18.00 6.90 0.37
C VAL A 4 -17.61 6.80 -1.10
N ASP A 5 -17.14 7.91 -1.68
CA ASP A 5 -16.59 7.91 -3.03
C ASP A 5 -15.37 6.99 -3.15
N VAL A 6 -14.45 7.05 -2.17
CA VAL A 6 -13.26 6.19 -2.14
C VAL A 6 -13.67 4.71 -2.04
N GLU A 7 -14.58 4.35 -1.13
CA GLU A 7 -15.07 2.97 -1.02
C GLU A 7 -15.67 2.47 -2.33
N ARG A 8 -16.54 3.27 -2.98
CA ARG A 8 -17.17 2.88 -4.26
C ARG A 8 -16.13 2.61 -5.34
N GLU A 9 -15.15 3.49 -5.49
CA GLU A 9 -14.11 3.34 -6.51
C GLU A 9 -13.14 2.19 -6.17
N MET A 10 -12.74 2.02 -4.91
CA MET A 10 -11.95 0.87 -4.47
C MET A 10 -12.67 -0.45 -4.77
N ALA A 11 -13.97 -0.54 -4.51
CA ALA A 11 -14.76 -1.74 -4.81
C ALA A 11 -14.81 -2.06 -6.31
N ARG A 12 -14.96 -1.02 -7.16
CA ARG A 12 -14.94 -1.16 -8.61
C ARG A 12 -13.57 -1.65 -9.11
N LEU A 13 -12.50 -1.04 -8.62
CA LEU A 13 -11.13 -1.38 -9.03
C LEU A 13 -10.71 -2.76 -8.50
N ASP A 14 -11.10 -3.12 -7.28
CA ASP A 14 -10.90 -4.46 -6.73
C ASP A 14 -11.51 -5.52 -7.64
N ALA A 15 -12.76 -5.31 -8.08
CA ALA A 15 -13.42 -6.20 -9.03
C ALA A 15 -12.70 -6.30 -10.38
N ALA A 16 -12.08 -5.20 -10.85
CA ALA A 16 -11.30 -5.18 -12.08
C ALA A 16 -9.96 -5.94 -11.93
N TYR A 17 -9.27 -5.78 -10.80
CA TYR A 17 -7.99 -6.46 -10.52
C TYR A 17 -8.16 -7.94 -10.18
N ARG A 18 -9.29 -8.33 -9.61
CA ARG A 18 -9.54 -9.68 -9.08
C ARG A 18 -9.18 -10.82 -10.05
N PRO A 19 -9.54 -10.80 -11.35
CA PRO A 19 -9.20 -11.88 -12.28
C PRO A 19 -7.71 -12.09 -12.50
N VAL A 20 -6.88 -11.07 -12.25
CA VAL A 20 -5.42 -11.17 -12.28
C VAL A 20 -4.92 -11.64 -10.92
N ALA A 21 -5.41 -11.04 -9.84
CA ALA A 21 -4.95 -11.30 -8.46
C ALA A 21 -5.14 -12.76 -8.02
N ILE A 22 -6.25 -13.39 -8.39
CA ILE A 22 -6.56 -14.78 -7.97
C ILE A 22 -6.14 -15.83 -8.98
N ARG A 23 -5.51 -15.44 -10.10
CA ARG A 23 -5.14 -16.36 -11.17
C ARG A 23 -4.08 -17.33 -10.65
N PRO A 24 -4.32 -18.66 -10.68
CA PRO A 24 -3.29 -19.62 -10.33
C PRO A 24 -2.08 -19.46 -11.25
N VAL A 25 -0.89 -19.58 -10.67
CA VAL A 25 0.35 -19.64 -11.45
C VAL A 25 0.39 -20.95 -12.22
N ASP A 26 0.41 -20.87 -13.54
CA ASP A 26 0.59 -22.04 -14.40
C ASP A 26 2.07 -22.39 -14.51
N VAL A 27 2.46 -23.50 -13.90
CA VAL A 27 3.84 -24.00 -13.92
C VAL A 27 4.15 -24.82 -15.19
N ALA A 28 3.15 -25.14 -16.01
CA ALA A 28 3.35 -25.79 -17.31
C ALA A 28 3.79 -24.79 -18.39
N ASP A 29 3.36 -23.52 -18.27
CA ASP A 29 3.88 -22.42 -19.08
C ASP A 29 5.21 -21.92 -18.48
N LEU A 30 6.31 -22.60 -18.84
CA LEU A 30 7.63 -22.31 -18.30
C LEU A 30 8.14 -20.90 -18.62
N ASP A 31 7.75 -20.33 -19.76
CA ASP A 31 8.21 -19.00 -20.16
C ASP A 31 7.48 -17.93 -19.35
N ARG A 32 6.18 -18.10 -19.14
CA ARG A 32 5.42 -17.23 -18.24
C ARG A 32 5.86 -17.40 -16.79
N PHE A 33 6.12 -18.62 -16.34
CA PHE A 33 6.59 -18.91 -14.99
C PHE A 33 7.93 -18.23 -14.68
N LYS A 34 8.90 -18.28 -15.61
CA LYS A 34 10.21 -17.62 -15.45
C LYS A 34 10.10 -16.09 -15.41
N ASN A 35 9.10 -15.52 -16.08
CA ASN A 35 8.89 -14.08 -16.20
C ASN A 35 7.59 -13.65 -15.49
N LEU A 36 7.24 -14.30 -14.38
CA LEU A 36 5.95 -14.13 -13.74
C LEU A 36 5.64 -12.67 -13.38
N GLY A 37 6.64 -11.92 -12.87
CA GLY A 37 6.48 -10.51 -12.55
C GLY A 37 6.07 -9.68 -13.77
N ASP A 38 6.82 -9.78 -14.87
CA ASP A 38 6.53 -9.06 -16.11
C ASP A 38 5.18 -9.47 -16.71
N ALA A 39 4.83 -10.76 -16.66
CA ALA A 39 3.56 -11.26 -17.15
C ALA A 39 2.37 -10.71 -16.35
N VAL A 40 2.50 -10.63 -15.02
CA VAL A 40 1.49 -10.02 -14.13
C VAL A 40 1.37 -8.52 -14.40
N GLN A 41 2.50 -7.82 -14.54
CA GLN A 41 2.50 -6.39 -14.88
C GLN A 41 1.80 -6.12 -16.21
N ALA A 42 2.05 -6.95 -17.23
CA ALA A 42 1.37 -6.84 -18.52
C ALA A 42 -0.15 -7.07 -18.42
N ASP A 43 -0.58 -8.06 -17.62
CA ASP A 43 -2.01 -8.30 -17.37
C ASP A 43 -2.68 -7.12 -16.65
N LEU A 44 -2.00 -6.51 -15.68
CA LEU A 44 -2.50 -5.33 -14.96
C LEU A 44 -2.61 -4.12 -15.89
N ALA A 45 -1.57 -3.83 -16.67
CA ALA A 45 -1.57 -2.74 -17.64
C ALA A 45 -2.71 -2.87 -18.67
N ALA A 46 -3.05 -4.10 -19.07
CA ALA A 46 -4.15 -4.37 -19.99
C ALA A 46 -5.53 -4.01 -19.42
N LEU A 47 -5.68 -3.86 -18.09
CA LEU A 47 -6.92 -3.37 -17.47
C LEU A 47 -7.12 -1.87 -17.69
N ALA A 48 -6.05 -1.11 -17.97
CA ALA A 48 -6.07 0.33 -18.24
C ALA A 48 -6.78 1.15 -17.14
N VAL A 49 -6.49 0.84 -15.88
CA VAL A 49 -7.09 1.51 -14.71
C VAL A 49 -6.07 2.20 -13.80
N ASP A 50 -4.78 2.24 -14.17
CA ASP A 50 -3.70 2.69 -13.27
C ASP A 50 -3.86 4.15 -12.82
N ASP A 51 -4.18 5.07 -13.74
CA ASP A 51 -4.42 6.49 -13.40
C ASP A 51 -5.58 6.67 -12.41
N GLN A 52 -6.64 5.88 -12.59
CA GLN A 52 -7.80 5.90 -11.68
C GLN A 52 -7.44 5.28 -10.34
N ALA A 53 -6.66 4.19 -10.33
CA ALA A 53 -6.21 3.55 -9.11
C ALA A 53 -5.26 4.44 -8.30
N GLU A 54 -4.33 5.14 -8.95
CA GLU A 54 -3.50 6.15 -8.29
C GLU A 54 -4.36 7.26 -7.69
N THR A 55 -5.33 7.77 -8.44
CA THR A 55 -6.23 8.85 -7.96
C THR A 55 -6.98 8.42 -6.69
N VAL A 56 -7.54 7.20 -6.70
CA VAL A 56 -8.27 6.63 -5.56
C VAL A 56 -7.34 6.37 -4.37
N LEU A 57 -6.14 5.85 -4.64
CA LEU A 57 -5.14 5.59 -3.61
C LEU A 57 -4.68 6.88 -2.92
N ARG A 58 -4.38 7.94 -3.69
CA ARG A 58 -4.04 9.26 -3.13
C ARG A 58 -5.18 9.82 -2.29
N ALA A 59 -6.43 9.71 -2.75
CA ALA A 59 -7.57 10.13 -1.96
C ALA A 59 -7.70 9.35 -0.64
N ALA A 60 -7.45 8.04 -0.63
CA ALA A 60 -7.45 7.23 0.59
C ALA A 60 -6.31 7.65 1.55
N ILE A 61 -5.12 7.95 1.03
CA ILE A 61 -3.98 8.46 1.78
C ILE A 61 -4.33 9.82 2.44
N ASP A 62 -4.95 10.73 1.69
CA ASP A 62 -5.35 12.04 2.20
C ASP A 62 -6.40 11.92 3.30
N LEU A 63 -7.41 11.06 3.12
CA LEU A 63 -8.42 10.79 4.14
C LEU A 63 -7.81 10.21 5.42
N TYR A 64 -6.84 9.30 5.29
CA TYR A 64 -6.13 8.74 6.44
C TYR A 64 -5.32 9.81 7.18
N ALA A 65 -4.59 10.65 6.43
CA ALA A 65 -3.71 11.67 6.97
C ALA A 65 -4.49 12.77 7.71
N ALA A 66 -5.59 13.25 7.11
CA ALA A 66 -6.41 14.32 7.67
C ALA A 66 -7.43 13.83 8.71
N GLY A 67 -7.77 12.54 8.67
CA GLY A 67 -8.78 11.93 9.52
C GLY A 67 -8.36 11.77 10.97
N ASP A 68 -9.36 11.64 11.84
CA ASP A 68 -9.18 11.17 13.21
C ASP A 68 -9.06 9.63 13.25
N GLU A 69 -9.02 9.05 14.46
CA GLU A 69 -8.91 7.60 14.60
C GLU A 69 -10.10 6.84 13.99
N THR A 70 -11.30 7.42 14.02
CA THR A 70 -12.49 6.81 13.42
C THR A 70 -12.33 6.72 11.89
N ALA A 71 -11.91 7.82 11.26
CA ALA A 71 -11.66 7.86 9.83
C ALA A 71 -10.50 6.93 9.42
N ARG A 72 -9.40 6.92 10.19
CA ARG A 72 -8.26 6.02 9.94
C ARG A 72 -8.65 4.55 10.06
N ALA A 73 -9.44 4.19 11.08
CA ALA A 73 -9.96 2.84 11.24
C ALA A 73 -10.85 2.43 10.07
N ALA A 74 -11.72 3.33 9.59
CA ALA A 74 -12.55 3.09 8.42
C ALA A 74 -11.69 2.89 7.16
N THR A 75 -10.68 3.72 6.92
CA THR A 75 -9.76 3.55 5.78
C THR A 75 -9.01 2.21 5.84
N ARG A 76 -8.50 1.81 7.03
CA ARG A 76 -7.88 0.47 7.20
C ARG A 76 -8.86 -0.65 6.84
N HIS A 77 -10.12 -0.52 7.26
CA HIS A 77 -11.16 -1.49 6.91
C HIS A 77 -11.41 -1.58 5.40
N LEU A 78 -11.32 -0.48 4.65
CA LEU A 78 -11.44 -0.52 3.19
C LEU A 78 -10.31 -1.33 2.55
N PHE A 79 -9.06 -1.13 2.96
CA PHE A 79 -7.93 -1.92 2.44
C PHE A 79 -8.02 -3.42 2.80
N ASP A 80 -8.54 -3.76 3.98
CA ASP A 80 -8.81 -5.14 4.39
C ASP A 80 -9.93 -5.78 3.55
N ARG A 81 -10.98 -5.00 3.25
CA ARG A 81 -12.17 -5.42 2.50
C ARG A 81 -11.92 -5.61 1.00
N TYR A 82 -10.99 -4.83 0.41
CA TYR A 82 -10.70 -4.81 -1.03
C TYR A 82 -9.26 -5.29 -1.32
N PRO A 83 -8.98 -6.59 -1.14
CA PRO A 83 -7.62 -7.12 -1.15
C PRO A 83 -6.94 -7.12 -2.51
N SER A 84 -7.69 -7.21 -3.62
CA SER A 84 -7.14 -7.15 -4.98
C SER A 84 -6.72 -5.73 -5.32
N PHE A 85 -7.52 -4.74 -4.89
CA PHE A 85 -7.12 -3.33 -4.98
C PHE A 85 -5.87 -3.07 -4.14
N ARG A 86 -5.86 -3.49 -2.87
CA ARG A 86 -4.70 -3.34 -1.97
C ARG A 86 -3.42 -3.96 -2.57
N TRP A 87 -3.56 -5.09 -3.24
CA TRP A 87 -2.43 -5.80 -3.86
C TRP A 87 -1.90 -5.11 -5.13
N ALA A 88 -2.78 -4.57 -5.98
CA ALA A 88 -2.40 -4.04 -7.30
C ALA A 88 -2.14 -2.53 -7.33
N ALA A 89 -2.91 -1.75 -6.57
CA ALA A 89 -2.84 -0.29 -6.60
C ALA A 89 -1.56 0.21 -5.92
N HIS A 90 -0.81 1.05 -6.63
CA HIS A 90 0.47 1.58 -6.15
C HIS A 90 0.63 3.05 -6.53
N LEU A 91 1.46 3.76 -5.77
CA LEU A 91 1.96 5.08 -6.17
C LEU A 91 3.06 4.89 -7.23
N PRO A 92 3.32 5.88 -8.10
CA PRO A 92 4.35 5.79 -9.13
C PRO A 92 5.69 5.30 -8.58
N PRO A 93 6.44 4.43 -9.28
CA PRO A 93 7.68 3.87 -8.76
C PRO A 93 8.80 4.92 -8.63
N ASP A 94 8.73 6.00 -9.41
CA ASP A 94 9.69 7.08 -9.40
C ASP A 94 9.29 8.20 -8.43
N TRP A 95 10.17 8.47 -7.48
CA TRP A 95 10.04 9.47 -6.43
C TRP A 95 11.38 9.71 -5.72
N ASP A 96 11.57 10.94 -5.24
CA ASP A 96 12.77 11.37 -4.51
C ASP A 96 12.47 12.47 -3.46
N THR A 97 11.19 12.79 -3.22
CA THR A 97 10.79 13.85 -2.28
C THR A 97 10.34 13.31 -0.94
N ALA A 98 10.43 14.15 0.10
CA ALA A 98 9.92 13.83 1.43
C ALA A 98 8.39 13.65 1.45
N GLU A 99 7.65 14.40 0.62
CA GLU A 99 6.20 14.28 0.49
C GLU A 99 5.79 12.92 -0.06
N GLU A 100 6.46 12.45 -1.12
CA GLU A 100 6.20 11.16 -1.73
C GLU A 100 6.64 10.00 -0.81
N PHE A 101 7.73 10.16 -0.05
CA PHE A 101 8.10 9.21 1.00
C PHE A 101 7.01 9.12 2.09
N ARG A 102 6.52 10.26 2.56
CA ARG A 102 5.44 10.34 3.56
C ARG A 102 4.16 9.67 3.06
N ALA A 103 3.75 9.93 1.82
CA ALA A 103 2.57 9.30 1.22
C ALA A 103 2.67 7.77 1.21
N ARG A 104 3.85 7.22 0.89
CA ARG A 104 4.11 5.76 0.92
C ARG A 104 4.05 5.18 2.32
N LEU A 105 4.59 5.87 3.32
CA LEU A 105 4.48 5.44 4.71
C LEU A 105 3.03 5.47 5.21
N ILE A 106 2.24 6.47 4.81
CA ILE A 106 0.82 6.54 5.14
C ILE A 106 0.05 5.40 4.47
N HIS A 107 0.33 5.10 3.20
CA HIS A 107 -0.25 3.95 2.52
C HIS A 107 0.07 2.65 3.27
N LEU A 108 1.33 2.42 3.60
CA LEU A 108 1.78 1.25 4.38
C LEU A 108 1.07 1.17 5.75
N SER A 109 0.93 2.32 6.43
CA SER A 109 0.20 2.43 7.69
C SER A 109 -1.32 2.17 7.55
N ALA A 110 -1.91 2.51 6.41
CA ALA A 110 -3.32 2.27 6.11
C ALA A 110 -3.60 0.81 5.72
N CYS A 111 -2.63 0.11 5.14
CA CYS A 111 -2.69 -1.33 4.91
C CYS A 111 -2.62 -2.15 6.22
N ASP A 112 -2.05 -1.57 7.28
CA ASP A 112 -2.01 -2.08 8.65
C ASP A 112 -1.62 -3.57 8.73
N GLN A 113 -0.36 -3.82 8.38
CA GLN A 113 0.31 -5.14 8.39
C GLN A 113 -0.04 -6.08 7.24
N GLY A 114 -0.91 -5.65 6.31
CA GLY A 114 -1.10 -6.36 5.06
C GLY A 114 -1.72 -7.75 5.23
N ALA A 115 -1.34 -8.70 4.39
CA ALA A 115 -1.61 -10.13 4.59
C ALA A 115 -0.44 -10.86 5.27
N ASP A 116 0.78 -10.33 5.09
CA ASP A 116 2.01 -10.83 5.69
C ASP A 116 2.82 -9.63 6.24
N PRO A 117 2.97 -9.50 7.58
CA PRO A 117 3.70 -8.38 8.16
C PRO A 117 5.19 -8.37 7.76
N ARG A 118 5.74 -9.48 7.27
CA ARG A 118 7.14 -9.56 6.82
C ARG A 118 7.36 -8.80 5.52
N ASP A 119 6.39 -8.86 4.60
CA ASP A 119 6.45 -8.10 3.34
C ASP A 119 6.43 -6.61 3.63
N GLU A 120 5.58 -6.16 4.57
CA GLU A 120 5.50 -4.76 4.99
C GLU A 120 6.79 -4.28 5.66
N ILE A 121 7.44 -5.12 6.48
CA ILE A 121 8.75 -4.79 7.08
C ILE A 121 9.83 -4.63 6.00
N LEU A 122 9.84 -5.50 4.98
CA LEU A 122 10.79 -5.40 3.88
C LEU A 122 10.53 -4.16 3.02
N ALA A 123 9.25 -3.87 2.70
CA ALA A 123 8.86 -2.66 1.98
C ALA A 123 9.26 -1.40 2.76
N LEU A 124 9.01 -1.35 4.06
CA LEU A 124 9.40 -0.23 4.92
C LEU A 124 10.91 0.01 4.89
N ARG A 125 11.72 -1.05 4.94
CA ARG A 125 13.20 -0.93 4.87
C ARG A 125 13.65 -0.34 3.54
N ASP A 126 13.12 -0.85 2.42
CA ASP A 126 13.47 -0.35 1.09
C ASP A 126 13.07 1.13 0.92
N LEU A 127 11.88 1.51 1.38
CA LEU A 127 11.43 2.90 1.39
C LEU A 127 12.37 3.80 2.19
N CYS A 128 12.74 3.39 3.41
CA CYS A 128 13.67 4.15 4.25
C CYS A 128 15.06 4.29 3.61
N ASP A 129 15.61 3.20 3.05
CA ASP A 129 16.92 3.22 2.40
C ASP A 129 16.93 4.11 1.15
N ARG A 130 15.85 4.11 0.38
CA ARG A 130 15.68 5.03 -0.75
C ARG A 130 15.56 6.49 -0.29
N ALA A 131 14.74 6.77 0.73
CA ALA A 131 14.56 8.12 1.27
C ALA A 131 15.86 8.68 1.85
N ARG A 132 16.65 7.87 2.57
CA ARG A 132 18.01 8.25 3.03
C ARG A 132 18.91 8.64 1.87
N ARG A 133 18.92 7.85 0.78
CA ARG A 133 19.70 8.16 -0.43
C ARG A 133 19.25 9.46 -1.12
N ALA A 134 17.98 9.79 -1.02
CA ALA A 134 17.41 11.05 -1.52
C ALA A 134 17.62 12.25 -0.57
N GLY A 135 18.23 12.06 0.60
CA GLY A 135 18.48 13.12 1.57
C GLY A 135 17.25 13.54 2.39
N VAL A 136 16.20 12.71 2.43
CA VAL A 136 14.99 12.94 3.23
C VAL A 136 15.29 12.67 4.71
N ASP A 137 14.75 13.51 5.61
CA ASP A 137 14.74 13.26 7.06
C ASP A 137 13.75 12.13 7.40
N VAL A 138 14.23 10.90 7.26
CA VAL A 138 13.45 9.67 7.45
C VAL A 138 12.89 9.59 8.87
N GLU A 139 13.67 9.97 9.89
CA GLU A 139 13.23 9.81 11.28
C GLU A 139 12.06 10.73 11.63
N ALA A 140 12.05 11.96 11.11
CA ALA A 140 10.94 12.88 11.32
C ALA A 140 9.63 12.30 10.74
N VAL A 141 9.67 11.82 9.51
CA VAL A 141 8.49 11.28 8.83
C VAL A 141 8.02 9.97 9.48
N LEU A 142 8.93 9.08 9.88
CA LEU A 142 8.58 7.85 10.59
C LEU A 142 7.84 8.13 11.91
N ARG A 143 8.31 9.10 12.70
CA ARG A 143 7.64 9.49 13.95
C ARG A 143 6.26 10.07 13.70
N GLU A 144 6.12 10.90 12.67
CA GLU A 144 4.84 11.49 12.28
C GLU A 144 3.84 10.39 11.91
N VAL A 145 4.21 9.49 11.00
CA VAL A 145 3.30 8.43 10.54
C VAL A 145 3.03 7.42 11.66
N ALA A 146 4.02 7.07 12.48
CA ALA A 146 3.81 6.20 13.64
C ALA A 146 2.80 6.79 14.66
N ALA A 147 2.66 8.11 14.74
CA ALA A 147 1.69 8.74 15.63
C ALA A 147 0.22 8.60 15.15
N MET A 148 0.01 8.30 13.86
CA MET A 148 -1.31 8.02 13.28
C MET A 148 -1.57 6.51 13.03
N SER A 149 -0.54 5.68 13.13
CA SER A 149 -0.64 4.23 12.93
C SER A 149 -1.33 3.49 14.08
N SER A 150 -1.96 2.38 13.72
CA SER A 150 -2.57 1.42 14.65
C SER A 150 -1.55 0.89 15.67
N ASP A 151 -2.00 0.71 16.92
CA ASP A 151 -1.27 0.03 17.98
C ASP A 151 -1.66 -1.44 18.14
N ALA A 152 -2.56 -1.96 17.29
CA ALA A 152 -2.94 -3.37 17.27
C ALA A 152 -1.81 -4.26 16.75
N ASP A 153 -1.56 -5.38 17.44
CA ASP A 153 -0.64 -6.44 17.00
C ASP A 153 -1.46 -7.61 16.44
N ARG A 154 -1.78 -7.56 15.15
CA ARG A 154 -2.70 -8.53 14.51
C ARG A 154 -2.06 -9.91 14.32
N HIS A 155 -0.72 -9.95 14.23
CA HIS A 155 0.03 -11.13 13.81
C HIS A 155 1.10 -11.58 14.81
N GLY A 156 1.21 -10.94 15.98
CA GLY A 156 2.22 -11.27 17.00
C GLY A 156 3.63 -10.80 16.65
N THR A 157 3.75 -9.84 15.74
CA THR A 157 5.02 -9.29 15.24
C THR A 157 5.26 -7.84 15.70
N GLY A 158 4.47 -7.37 16.67
CA GLY A 158 4.37 -5.97 17.05
C GLY A 158 3.38 -5.21 16.17
N SER A 159 2.91 -4.05 16.60
CA SER A 159 1.95 -3.22 15.86
C SER A 159 2.58 -2.42 14.73
N MET A 160 1.77 -1.90 13.79
CA MET A 160 2.26 -1.04 12.72
C MET A 160 3.00 0.20 13.28
N ARG A 161 2.46 0.81 14.35
CA ARG A 161 3.16 1.87 15.10
C ARG A 161 4.53 1.40 15.64
N GLY A 162 4.57 0.22 16.26
CA GLY A 162 5.82 -0.35 16.79
C GLY A 162 6.86 -0.63 15.70
N ILE A 163 6.42 -1.18 14.57
CA ILE A 163 7.25 -1.47 13.40
C ILE A 163 7.89 -0.19 12.86
N LEU A 164 7.10 0.88 12.67
CA LEU A 164 7.63 2.17 12.19
C LEU A 164 8.64 2.78 13.16
N LEU A 165 8.37 2.76 14.47
CA LEU A 165 9.29 3.30 15.48
C LEU A 165 10.58 2.47 15.65
N GLY A 166 10.52 1.18 15.30
CA GLY A 166 11.65 0.25 15.31
C GLY A 166 12.51 0.30 14.05
N CYS A 167 12.02 0.93 12.97
CA CYS A 167 12.78 1.12 11.73
C CYS A 167 13.74 2.31 11.86
N ARG A 168 14.90 2.10 12.48
CA ARG A 168 15.97 3.10 12.59
C ARG A 168 17.17 2.72 11.74
#